data_AF-A0A1H0VL89-F1
#
_entry.id   AF-A0A1H0VL89-F1
#
_cell.length_a   1.000
_cell.length_b   1.000
_cell.length_c   1.000
_cell.angle_alpha   90.00
_cell.angle_beta   90.00
_cell.angle_gamma   90.00
#
_symmetry.space_group_name_H-M   'P 1'
#
loop_
_entity.id
_entity.type
_entity.pdbx_description
1 polymer ?
#
loop_
_entity_poly.entity_id
_entity_poly.type
_entity_poly.pdbx_seq_one_letter_code
_entity_poly.pdbx_strand_id
1 'polypeptide(L)'
;MTMHGACNAYDGYWWDDPARLLLCFILPLYGLVSLELLGDQKSIDHIYFSGTYAMAGALFLLAIAVGALGERVLVPRDADAPVALSALVLDALFWLACVGYVVMMGGVIARPAVLLSYLNGAASTYDVLELKGRVVGISTLTQASVAYVPLYFVIFRTAPRGLTRYQAYLFVLFVLTLLRSFIFAERLALVEVVLPWALMMARFRLRPPRGSLRAALLTLGPFAAIPPLIGFFIANEYNRSWETYYVNIYDNIFDFALERLGLYYSTAINNGSGLLTIMGWGTGAPTFTFDWLIRFPIIGESFRPLVGADDGYSMFLNTFGDPEFNNPSGIFVHFYEWGDFALLEAALMGWLLGRSYAGWRAGHGFWCCAHAVLLVSLMEILRVPNLFSGRNFVPLALLWLVFRCLGRPAASVAPAGVRSLYGRPNVPTAGPR
;
A
#
# COMPACT_ATOMS: atom_id res chain seq x y z
N MET A 1 -16.20 -26.85 32.56
CA MET A 1 -16.81 -25.59 32.10
C MET A 1 -16.26 -25.28 30.72
N THR A 2 -16.95 -25.76 29.70
CA THR A 2 -16.56 -25.71 28.29
C THR A 2 -16.85 -24.32 27.72
N MET A 3 -15.81 -23.51 27.52
CA MET A 3 -15.92 -22.27 26.75
C MET A 3 -16.07 -22.63 25.26
N HIS A 4 -17.31 -22.63 24.77
CA HIS A 4 -17.57 -22.43 23.35
C HIS A 4 -17.00 -21.07 22.95
N GLY A 5 -16.06 -21.09 22.01
CA GLY A 5 -15.49 -19.90 21.39
C GLY A 5 -16.59 -19.17 20.62
N ALA A 6 -17.10 -18.08 21.20
CA ALA A 6 -17.92 -17.14 20.48
C ALA A 6 -17.12 -16.60 19.29
N CYS A 7 -17.55 -16.91 18.08
CA CYS A 7 -17.24 -16.10 16.90
C CYS A 7 -17.80 -14.69 17.16
N ASN A 8 -16.99 -13.83 17.77
CA ASN A 8 -17.32 -12.41 17.91
C ASN A 8 -17.50 -11.83 16.51
N ALA A 9 -18.73 -11.47 16.16
CA ALA A 9 -19.04 -10.68 14.98
C ALA A 9 -18.26 -9.36 15.09
N TYR A 10 -17.29 -9.18 14.20
CA TYR A 10 -16.60 -7.92 14.04
C TYR A 10 -17.54 -7.00 13.26
N ASP A 11 -18.14 -6.04 13.96
CA ASP A 11 -18.86 -4.91 13.35
C ASP A 11 -17.78 -3.98 12.74
N GLY A 12 -17.30 -4.33 11.54
CA GLY A 12 -16.19 -3.61 10.90
C GLY A 12 -16.47 -2.13 10.70
N TYR A 13 -15.40 -1.36 10.48
CA TYR A 13 -15.51 0.06 10.20
C TYR A 13 -16.03 0.28 8.77
N TRP A 14 -16.70 1.41 8.53
CA TRP A 14 -17.25 1.73 7.21
C TRP A 14 -16.15 1.83 6.14
N TRP A 15 -14.95 2.26 6.53
CA TRP A 15 -13.81 2.44 5.64
C TRP A 15 -13.03 1.14 5.38
N ASP A 16 -13.28 0.05 6.12
CA ASP A 16 -12.77 -1.27 5.75
C ASP A 16 -13.46 -1.79 4.48
N ASP A 17 -14.71 -1.38 4.26
CA ASP A 17 -15.48 -1.76 3.09
C ASP A 17 -15.02 -0.93 1.86
N PRO A 18 -14.42 -1.55 0.83
CA PRO A 18 -13.87 -0.83 -0.32
C PRO A 18 -14.93 -0.05 -1.08
N ALA A 19 -16.17 -0.54 -1.17
CA ALA A 19 -17.26 0.16 -1.85
C ALA A 19 -17.68 1.41 -1.08
N ARG A 20 -17.79 1.33 0.24
CA ARG A 20 -18.11 2.49 1.09
C ARG A 20 -16.97 3.49 1.12
N LEU A 21 -15.72 3.03 1.18
CA LEU A 21 -14.54 3.88 1.11
C LEU A 21 -14.51 4.67 -0.22
N LEU A 22 -14.80 4.00 -1.33
CA LEU A 22 -14.93 4.66 -2.63
C LEU A 22 -16.03 5.72 -2.65
N LEU A 23 -17.25 5.35 -2.26
CA LEU A 23 -18.41 6.23 -2.37
C LEU A 23 -18.40 7.39 -1.36
N CYS A 24 -17.89 7.17 -0.15
CA CYS A 24 -17.96 8.16 0.93
C CYS A 24 -16.68 9.00 1.09
N PHE A 25 -15.54 8.58 0.52
CA PHE A 25 -14.27 9.29 0.68
C PHE A 25 -13.59 9.58 -0.67
N ILE A 26 -13.28 8.56 -1.46
CA ILE A 26 -12.45 8.73 -2.67
C ILE A 26 -13.20 9.47 -3.78
N LEU A 27 -14.46 9.11 -4.04
CA LEU A 27 -15.27 9.76 -5.07
C LEU A 27 -15.59 11.22 -4.73
N PRO A 28 -15.96 11.59 -3.49
CA PRO A 28 -16.04 13.00 -3.08
C PRO A 28 -14.71 13.74 -3.21
N LEU A 29 -13.59 13.14 -2.82
CA LEU A 29 -12.26 13.74 -2.98
C LEU A 29 -11.93 13.98 -4.45
N TYR A 30 -12.20 12.99 -5.31
CA TYR A 30 -12.06 13.12 -6.77
C TYR A 30 -12.93 14.25 -7.32
N GLY A 31 -14.17 14.37 -6.84
CA GLY A 31 -15.08 15.46 -7.21
C GLY A 31 -14.54 16.84 -6.83
N LEU A 32 -13.99 16.98 -5.62
CA LEU A 32 -13.36 18.22 -5.17
C LEU A 32 -12.16 18.60 -6.05
N VAL A 33 -11.26 17.65 -6.32
CA VAL A 33 -10.09 17.89 -7.19
C VAL A 33 -10.53 18.17 -8.64
N SER A 34 -11.58 17.51 -9.12
CA SER A 34 -12.13 17.77 -10.46
C SER A 34 -12.73 19.17 -10.58
N LEU A 35 -13.43 19.66 -9.54
CA LEU A 35 -13.97 21.03 -9.52
C LEU A 35 -12.85 22.07 -9.52
N GLU A 36 -11.76 21.81 -8.81
CA GLU A 36 -10.57 22.67 -8.83
C GLU A 36 -9.92 22.72 -10.21
N LEU A 37 -9.72 21.56 -10.85
CA LEU A 37 -9.12 21.43 -12.19
C LEU A 37 -9.99 22.03 -13.31
N LEU A 38 -11.32 21.95 -13.18
CA LEU A 38 -12.26 22.57 -14.12
C LEU A 38 -12.40 24.08 -13.91
N GLY A 39 -11.92 24.58 -12.77
CA GLY A 39 -11.88 26.01 -12.45
C GLY A 39 -10.64 26.71 -13.02
N ASP A 40 -10.38 27.92 -12.53
CA ASP A 40 -9.19 28.70 -12.90
C ASP A 40 -8.02 28.30 -11.99
N GLN A 41 -7.30 27.24 -12.37
CA GLN A 41 -6.17 26.75 -11.60
C GLN A 41 -4.89 27.51 -11.98
N LYS A 42 -4.45 28.40 -11.07
CA LYS A 42 -3.29 29.27 -11.30
C LYS A 42 -1.93 28.59 -11.16
N SER A 43 -1.90 27.37 -10.61
CA SER A 43 -0.68 26.66 -10.22
C SER A 43 -0.25 25.56 -11.18
N ILE A 44 -1.00 25.35 -12.28
CA ILE A 44 -0.63 24.40 -13.33
C ILE A 44 -0.59 25.14 -14.68
N ASP A 45 0.58 25.15 -15.33
CA ASP A 45 0.81 25.87 -16.58
C ASP A 45 -0.09 25.38 -17.73
N HIS A 46 -0.36 24.07 -17.79
CA HIS A 46 -1.17 23.45 -18.84
C HIS A 46 -2.23 22.52 -18.26
N ILE A 47 -3.49 22.92 -18.38
CA ILE A 47 -4.64 22.11 -17.97
C ILE A 47 -5.15 21.31 -19.18
N TYR A 48 -5.04 19.99 -19.09
CA TYR A 48 -5.58 19.03 -20.06
C TYR A 48 -6.92 18.44 -19.61
N PHE A 49 -7.26 18.64 -18.34
CA PHE A 49 -8.45 18.08 -17.72
C PHE A 49 -9.72 18.76 -18.27
N SER A 50 -10.76 17.95 -18.54
CA SER A 50 -12.01 18.41 -19.14
C SER A 50 -13.20 17.69 -18.51
N GLY A 51 -14.42 18.20 -18.75
CA GLY A 51 -15.64 17.58 -18.22
C GLY A 51 -15.81 16.12 -18.66
N THR A 52 -15.32 15.76 -19.85
CA THR A 52 -15.30 14.37 -20.33
C THR A 52 -14.40 13.49 -19.48
N TYR A 53 -13.19 13.96 -19.14
CA TYR A 53 -12.27 13.23 -18.27
C TYR A 53 -12.78 13.14 -16.83
N ALA A 54 -13.44 14.19 -16.34
CA ALA A 54 -14.12 14.16 -15.04
C ALA A 54 -15.18 13.05 -14.98
N MET A 55 -16.00 12.94 -16.03
CA MET A 55 -17.01 11.89 -16.10
C MET A 55 -16.39 10.49 -16.26
N ALA A 56 -15.36 10.35 -17.10
CA ALA A 56 -14.66 9.08 -17.28
C ALA A 56 -14.04 8.57 -15.97
N GLY A 57 -13.37 9.45 -15.21
CA GLY A 57 -12.78 9.04 -13.94
C GLY A 57 -13.84 8.73 -12.87
N ALA A 58 -14.95 9.46 -12.82
CA ALA A 58 -16.07 9.13 -11.95
C ALA A 58 -16.68 7.77 -12.30
N LEU A 59 -16.89 7.48 -13.59
CA LEU A 59 -17.39 6.18 -14.07
C LEU A 59 -16.43 5.04 -13.71
N PHE A 60 -15.13 5.26 -13.83
CA PHE A 60 -14.12 4.28 -13.44
C PHE A 60 -14.21 3.95 -11.95
N LEU A 61 -14.25 4.95 -11.07
CA LEU A 61 -14.39 4.75 -9.62
C LEU A 61 -15.71 4.06 -9.25
N LEU A 62 -16.81 4.41 -9.94
CA LEU A 62 -18.11 3.76 -9.78
C LEU A 62 -18.07 2.29 -10.23
N ALA A 63 -17.39 1.98 -11.33
CA ALA A 63 -17.22 0.60 -11.79
C ALA A 63 -16.47 -0.25 -10.75
N ILE A 64 -15.43 0.29 -10.10
CA ILE A 64 -14.76 -0.38 -8.97
C ILE A 64 -15.74 -0.60 -7.81
N ALA A 65 -16.53 0.42 -7.44
CA ALA A 65 -17.49 0.29 -6.36
C ALA A 65 -18.56 -0.77 -6.65
N VAL A 66 -19.08 -0.81 -7.88
CA VAL A 66 -20.05 -1.81 -8.35
C VAL A 66 -19.42 -3.20 -8.34
N GLY A 67 -18.19 -3.36 -8.83
CA GLY A 67 -17.46 -4.64 -8.77
C GLY A 67 -17.28 -5.15 -7.34
N ALA A 68 -16.94 -4.26 -6.41
CA ALA A 68 -16.79 -4.58 -4.99
C ALA A 68 -18.09 -4.98 -4.30
N LEU A 69 -19.22 -4.38 -4.69
CA LEU A 69 -20.55 -4.77 -4.23
C LEU A 69 -21.02 -6.07 -4.86
N GLY A 70 -20.74 -6.26 -6.15
CA GLY A 70 -21.15 -7.44 -6.93
C GLY A 70 -20.64 -8.75 -6.36
N GLU A 71 -19.44 -8.75 -5.76
CA GLU A 71 -18.88 -9.93 -5.08
C GLU A 71 -19.82 -10.50 -4.00
N ARG A 72 -20.52 -9.63 -3.27
CA ARG A 72 -21.44 -10.02 -2.19
C ARG A 72 -22.71 -10.69 -2.68
N VAL A 73 -23.14 -10.32 -3.89
CA VAL A 73 -24.39 -10.79 -4.49
C VAL A 73 -24.16 -12.05 -5.31
N LEU A 74 -23.05 -12.10 -6.04
CA LEU A 74 -22.79 -13.14 -7.04
C LEU A 74 -22.15 -14.41 -6.46
N VAL A 75 -21.45 -14.32 -5.32
CA VAL A 75 -20.72 -15.46 -4.75
C VAL A 75 -21.08 -15.64 -3.27
N PRO A 76 -22.20 -16.33 -2.94
CA PRO A 76 -22.44 -16.82 -1.59
C PRO A 76 -21.28 -17.75 -1.23
N ARG A 77 -20.54 -17.45 -0.16
CA ARG A 77 -19.32 -18.20 0.16
C ARG A 77 -19.32 -18.73 1.58
N ASP A 78 -18.95 -19.99 1.69
CA ASP A 78 -18.51 -20.59 2.95
C ASP A 78 -17.21 -19.91 3.39
N ALA A 79 -17.10 -19.65 4.69
CA ALA A 79 -15.87 -19.11 5.27
C ALA A 79 -14.72 -20.10 5.00
N ASP A 80 -13.65 -19.63 4.35
CA ASP A 80 -12.46 -20.46 4.10
C ASP A 80 -12.01 -21.10 5.43
N ALA A 81 -11.61 -22.37 5.44
CA ALA A 81 -11.19 -22.99 6.69
C ALA A 81 -9.96 -22.26 7.28
N PRO A 82 -9.88 -22.10 8.62
CA PRO A 82 -8.72 -21.45 9.24
C PRO A 82 -7.44 -22.24 8.93
N VAL A 83 -6.43 -21.52 8.44
CA VAL A 83 -5.11 -22.05 8.10
C VAL A 83 -4.13 -21.72 9.23
N ALA A 84 -3.46 -22.74 9.76
CA ALA A 84 -2.36 -22.58 10.70
C ALA A 84 -1.05 -22.36 9.94
N LEU A 85 -0.28 -21.36 10.38
CA LEU A 85 1.02 -20.99 9.81
C LEU A 85 2.10 -21.05 10.88
N SER A 86 3.28 -21.52 10.49
CA SER A 86 4.47 -21.49 11.35
C SER A 86 5.04 -20.08 11.43
N ALA A 87 5.54 -19.70 12.60
CA ALA A 87 6.22 -18.43 12.79
C ALA A 87 7.55 -18.33 12.02
N LEU A 88 8.13 -19.45 11.56
CA LEU A 88 9.33 -19.47 10.71
C LEU A 88 9.14 -18.75 9.37
N VAL A 89 7.90 -18.61 8.90
CA VAL A 89 7.61 -17.84 7.69
C VAL A 89 7.98 -16.36 7.86
N LEU A 90 7.82 -15.83 9.07
CA LEU A 90 8.22 -14.45 9.38
C LEU A 90 9.74 -14.30 9.32
N ASP A 91 10.50 -15.31 9.73
CA ASP A 91 11.97 -15.29 9.61
C ASP A 91 12.37 -15.20 8.12
N ALA A 92 11.73 -16.00 7.25
CA ALA A 92 12.00 -15.98 5.81
C ALA A 92 11.66 -14.63 5.16
N LEU A 93 10.50 -14.05 5.46
CA LEU A 93 10.11 -12.73 4.95
C LEU A 93 11.01 -11.60 5.46
N PHE A 94 11.44 -11.68 6.72
CA PHE A 94 12.37 -10.72 7.30
C PHE A 94 13.72 -10.74 6.56
N TRP A 95 14.32 -11.92 6.39
CA TRP A 95 15.60 -12.02 5.68
C TRP A 95 15.49 -11.62 4.21
N LEU A 96 14.38 -11.97 3.55
CA LEU A 96 14.12 -11.54 2.18
C LEU A 96 14.07 -10.01 2.06
N ALA A 97 13.36 -9.35 2.98
CA ALA A 97 13.30 -7.89 3.04
C ALA A 97 14.67 -7.27 3.34
N CYS A 98 15.43 -7.83 4.29
CA CYS A 98 16.76 -7.36 4.63
C CYS A 98 17.73 -7.43 3.44
N VAL A 99 17.71 -8.52 2.67
CA VAL A 99 18.52 -8.63 1.44
C VAL A 99 18.14 -7.52 0.45
N GLY A 100 16.84 -7.28 0.23
CA GLY A 100 16.38 -6.19 -0.62
C GLY A 100 16.86 -4.81 -0.14
N TYR A 101 16.80 -4.55 1.17
CA TYR A 101 17.26 -3.29 1.76
C TYR A 101 18.77 -3.12 1.64
N VAL A 102 19.56 -4.17 1.89
CA VAL A 102 21.04 -4.13 1.77
C VAL A 102 21.45 -3.82 0.34
N VAL A 103 20.81 -4.45 -0.65
CA VAL A 103 21.11 -4.19 -2.08
C VAL A 103 20.73 -2.77 -2.48
N MET A 104 19.56 -2.31 -2.05
CA MET A 104 19.09 -0.94 -2.37
C MET A 104 19.99 0.12 -1.72
N MET A 105 20.36 -0.07 -0.45
CA MET A 105 21.20 0.86 0.31
C MET A 105 22.71 0.67 0.08
N GLY A 106 23.12 -0.34 -0.68
CA GLY A 106 24.52 -0.73 -0.85
C GLY A 106 25.42 0.42 -1.34
N GLY A 107 24.93 1.23 -2.28
CA GLY A 107 25.68 2.40 -2.76
C GLY A 107 25.84 3.52 -1.72
N VAL A 108 24.82 3.72 -0.87
CA VAL A 108 24.87 4.68 0.24
C VAL A 108 25.80 4.18 1.35
N ILE A 109 25.73 2.88 1.68
CA ILE A 109 26.60 2.23 2.66
C ILE A 109 28.06 2.28 2.22
N ALA A 110 28.33 2.12 0.92
CA ALA A 110 29.68 2.17 0.36
C ALA A 110 30.28 3.59 0.32
N ARG A 111 29.46 4.65 0.41
CA ARG A 111 29.90 6.05 0.33
C ARG A 111 29.31 6.90 1.46
N PRO A 112 29.69 6.63 2.73
CA PRO A 112 29.11 7.32 3.89
C PRO A 112 29.38 8.83 3.91
N ALA A 113 30.43 9.30 3.23
CA ALA A 113 30.75 10.71 3.10
C ALA A 113 29.61 11.51 2.44
N VAL A 114 28.95 10.94 1.43
CA VAL A 114 27.82 11.59 0.72
C VAL A 114 26.58 11.68 1.61
N LEU A 115 26.35 10.65 2.44
CA LEU A 115 25.27 10.67 3.43
C LEU A 115 25.52 11.72 4.51
N LEU A 116 26.77 11.84 5.00
CA LEU A 116 27.14 12.86 5.98
C LEU A 116 27.02 14.28 5.40
N SER A 117 27.43 14.49 4.15
CA SER A 117 27.24 15.79 3.49
C SER A 117 25.75 16.12 3.29
N TYR A 118 24.91 15.12 3.00
CA TYR A 118 23.46 15.30 2.91
C TYR A 118 22.85 15.69 4.26
N LEU A 119 23.20 14.98 5.34
CA LEU A 119 22.73 15.28 6.70
C LEU A 119 23.21 16.66 7.21
N ASN A 120 24.35 17.13 6.72
CA ASN A 120 24.89 18.45 7.03
C ASN A 120 24.38 19.56 6.08
N GLY A 121 23.44 19.25 5.17
CA GLY A 121 22.85 20.22 4.23
C GLY A 121 23.75 20.66 3.07
N ALA A 122 24.91 20.02 2.89
CA ALA A 122 25.90 20.37 1.87
C ALA A 122 25.72 19.61 0.54
N ALA A 123 24.98 18.49 0.53
CA ALA A 123 24.66 17.73 -0.67
C ALA A 123 23.15 17.69 -0.90
N SER A 124 22.75 17.67 -2.17
CA SER A 124 21.34 17.63 -2.56
C SER A 124 20.76 16.22 -2.45
N THR A 125 19.43 16.12 -2.38
CA THR A 125 18.75 14.80 -2.40
C THR A 125 19.03 14.04 -3.71
N TYR A 126 19.32 14.75 -4.81
CA TYR A 126 19.63 14.16 -6.11
C TYR A 126 20.95 13.38 -6.10
N ASP A 127 21.97 13.89 -5.42
CA ASP A 127 23.28 13.23 -5.29
C ASP A 127 23.17 11.86 -4.56
N VAL A 128 22.25 11.78 -3.60
CA VAL A 128 21.98 10.54 -2.84
C VAL A 128 21.12 9.56 -3.66
N LEU A 129 20.22 10.07 -4.50
CA LEU A 129 19.38 9.27 -5.40
C LEU A 129 20.19 8.53 -6.46
N GLU A 130 21.30 9.11 -6.93
CA GLU A 130 22.23 8.44 -7.86
C GLU A 130 22.93 7.23 -7.24
N LEU A 131 23.14 7.25 -5.91
CA LEU A 131 23.76 6.15 -5.17
C LEU A 131 22.78 4.99 -4.88
N LYS A 132 21.52 5.10 -5.31
CA LYS A 132 20.52 4.06 -5.12
C LYS A 132 20.93 2.81 -5.92
N GLY A 133 21.21 1.72 -5.21
CA GLY A 133 21.48 0.42 -5.82
C GLY A 133 20.24 -0.12 -6.53
N ARG A 134 20.20 -0.02 -7.87
CA ARG A 134 19.08 -0.53 -8.68
C ARG A 134 19.47 -1.84 -9.35
N VAL A 135 19.46 -2.93 -8.57
CA VAL A 135 19.39 -4.26 -9.17
C VAL A 135 17.92 -4.63 -9.33
N VAL A 136 17.45 -4.56 -10.58
CA VAL A 136 16.05 -4.86 -10.95
C VAL A 136 15.66 -6.23 -10.39
N GLY A 137 14.53 -6.28 -9.69
CA GLY A 137 13.99 -7.50 -9.10
C GLY A 137 14.59 -7.92 -7.74
N ILE A 138 15.77 -7.44 -7.34
CA ILE A 138 16.30 -7.70 -5.98
C ILE A 138 15.91 -6.58 -5.03
N SER A 139 15.97 -5.32 -5.46
CA SER A 139 15.50 -4.18 -4.65
C SER A 139 13.99 -4.22 -4.40
N THR A 140 13.22 -4.91 -5.24
CA THR A 140 11.77 -5.13 -5.03
C THR A 140 11.47 -6.07 -3.86
N LEU A 141 12.44 -6.87 -3.40
CA LEU A 141 12.32 -7.71 -2.21
C LEU A 141 12.10 -6.89 -0.94
N THR A 142 12.40 -5.59 -0.95
CA THR A 142 11.98 -4.66 0.13
C THR A 142 10.48 -4.73 0.40
N GLN A 143 9.66 -5.08 -0.61
CA GLN A 143 8.21 -5.24 -0.48
C GLN A 143 7.80 -6.49 0.34
N ALA A 144 8.72 -7.38 0.67
CA ALA A 144 8.47 -8.43 1.66
C ALA A 144 8.16 -7.85 3.05
N SER A 145 8.61 -6.62 3.35
CA SER A 145 8.22 -5.89 4.58
C SER A 145 6.71 -5.63 4.64
N VAL A 146 6.08 -5.30 3.50
CA VAL A 146 4.63 -5.08 3.39
C VAL A 146 3.86 -6.37 3.63
N ALA A 147 4.35 -7.51 3.14
CA ALA A 147 3.75 -8.83 3.41
C ALA A 147 3.95 -9.30 4.87
N TYR A 148 5.09 -8.94 5.48
CA TYR A 148 5.43 -9.32 6.84
C TYR A 148 4.41 -8.78 7.85
N VAL A 149 3.99 -7.51 7.68
CA VAL A 149 3.08 -6.81 8.59
C VAL A 149 1.78 -7.59 8.84
N PRO A 150 0.92 -7.86 7.84
CA PRO A 150 -0.32 -8.57 8.09
C PRO A 150 -0.10 -10.01 8.55
N LEU A 151 0.95 -10.69 8.05
CA LEU A 151 1.24 -12.06 8.47
C LEU A 151 1.57 -12.14 9.97
N TYR A 152 2.32 -11.17 10.48
CA TYR A 152 2.64 -11.07 11.90
C TYR A 152 1.38 -11.01 12.78
N PHE A 153 0.37 -10.23 12.39
CA PHE A 153 -0.87 -10.12 13.16
C PHE A 153 -1.79 -11.35 13.01
N VAL A 154 -1.79 -12.02 11.86
CA VAL A 154 -2.55 -13.28 11.69
C VAL A 154 -1.96 -14.40 12.54
N ILE A 155 -0.62 -14.50 12.62
CA ILE A 155 0.09 -15.48 13.46
C ILE A 155 -0.02 -15.10 14.95
N PHE A 156 0.21 -13.83 15.30
CA PHE A 156 0.15 -13.29 16.66
C PHE A 156 -1.07 -12.37 16.86
N ARG A 157 -2.26 -12.97 16.82
CA ARG A 157 -3.54 -12.28 17.00
C ARG A 157 -3.58 -11.51 18.32
N THR A 158 -3.14 -12.15 19.39
CA THR A 158 -2.92 -11.51 20.69
C THR A 158 -1.47 -11.06 20.79
N ALA A 159 -1.25 -9.90 21.42
CA ALA A 159 0.10 -9.42 21.66
C ALA A 159 0.83 -10.44 22.56
N PRO A 160 2.01 -10.95 22.15
CA PRO A 160 2.79 -11.82 23.00
C PRO A 160 3.24 -11.06 24.26
N ARG A 161 3.43 -11.79 25.37
CA ARG A 161 3.96 -11.19 26.60
C ARG A 161 5.45 -10.85 26.40
N GLY A 162 5.82 -9.58 26.55
CA GLY A 162 7.19 -9.09 26.40
C GLY A 162 7.60 -8.78 24.95
N LEU A 163 8.86 -8.38 24.78
CA LEU A 163 9.46 -8.13 23.46
C LEU A 163 9.90 -9.45 22.83
N THR A 164 9.20 -9.85 21.77
CA THR A 164 9.54 -11.01 20.94
C THR A 164 10.48 -10.63 19.80
N ARG A 165 11.27 -11.60 19.32
CA ARG A 165 12.12 -11.42 18.14
C ARG A 165 11.35 -10.88 16.92
N TYR A 166 10.09 -11.29 16.75
CA TYR A 166 9.25 -10.86 15.62
C TYR A 166 8.76 -9.42 15.74
N GLN A 167 8.62 -8.90 16.96
CA GLN A 167 8.40 -7.46 17.19
C GLN A 167 9.66 -6.66 16.89
N ALA A 168 10.84 -7.19 17.27
CA ALA A 168 12.11 -6.56 16.90
C ALA A 168 12.30 -6.51 15.38
N TYR A 169 11.96 -7.59 14.66
CA TYR A 169 11.97 -7.61 13.19
C TYR A 169 11.01 -6.57 12.60
N LEU A 170 9.79 -6.47 13.11
CA LEU A 170 8.84 -5.45 12.68
C LEU A 170 9.39 -4.04 12.86
N PHE A 171 10.04 -3.78 14.01
CA PHE A 171 10.67 -2.50 14.29
C PHE A 171 11.84 -2.21 13.35
N VAL A 172 12.73 -3.19 13.11
CA VAL A 172 13.84 -3.05 12.17
C VAL A 172 13.33 -2.76 10.76
N LEU A 173 12.33 -3.51 10.28
CA LEU A 173 11.73 -3.27 8.96
C LEU A 173 11.08 -1.89 8.86
N PHE A 174 10.43 -1.42 9.93
CA PHE A 174 9.88 -0.08 10.00
C PHE A 174 10.98 0.99 9.88
N VAL A 175 12.08 0.86 10.64
CA VAL A 175 13.22 1.78 10.55
C VAL A 175 13.85 1.77 9.15
N LEU A 176 14.04 0.60 8.54
CA LEU A 176 14.55 0.49 7.16
C LEU A 176 13.62 1.15 6.15
N THR A 177 12.30 1.03 6.34
CA THR A 177 11.29 1.68 5.49
C THR A 177 11.31 3.20 5.67
N LEU A 178 11.49 3.69 6.91
CA LEU A 178 11.63 5.11 7.20
C LEU A 178 12.89 5.69 6.54
N LEU A 179 14.02 5.00 6.67
CA LEU A 179 15.27 5.37 5.99
C LEU A 179 15.08 5.39 4.47
N ARG A 180 14.39 4.41 3.89
CA ARG A 180 14.05 4.41 2.45
C ARG A 180 13.20 5.61 2.05
N SER A 181 12.19 5.96 2.86
CA SER A 181 11.33 7.11 2.61
C SER A 181 12.11 8.42 2.66
N PHE A 182 13.06 8.56 3.58
CA PHE A 182 13.84 9.78 3.77
C PHE A 182 14.98 9.91 2.75
N ILE A 183 15.83 8.88 2.65
CA ILE A 183 17.05 8.87 1.81
C ILE A 183 16.69 8.88 0.31
N PHE A 184 15.68 8.11 -0.11
CA PHE A 184 15.33 7.95 -1.53
C PHE A 184 14.02 8.66 -1.91
N ALA A 185 13.49 9.52 -1.04
CA ALA A 185 12.22 10.23 -1.22
C ALA A 185 11.03 9.31 -1.59
N GLU A 186 11.09 8.02 -1.25
CA GLU A 186 10.03 7.05 -1.57
C GLU A 186 8.91 7.05 -0.51
N ARG A 187 8.16 8.15 -0.45
CA ARG A 187 7.13 8.40 0.57
C ARG A 187 6.04 7.33 0.61
N LEU A 188 5.70 6.76 -0.55
CA LEU A 188 4.72 5.69 -0.67
C LEU A 188 5.14 4.42 0.07
N ALA A 189 6.45 4.14 0.21
CA ALA A 189 6.92 2.93 0.88
C ALA A 189 6.54 2.92 2.37
N LEU A 190 6.54 4.09 3.03
CA LEU A 190 6.11 4.19 4.42
C LEU A 190 4.60 3.96 4.56
N VAL A 191 3.80 4.55 3.66
CA VAL A 191 2.34 4.35 3.64
C VAL A 191 1.99 2.88 3.44
N GLU A 192 2.70 2.18 2.56
CA GLU A 192 2.55 0.74 2.29
C GLU A 192 2.85 -0.16 3.50
N VAL A 193 3.56 0.33 4.53
CA VAL A 193 3.82 -0.42 5.77
C VAL A 193 2.92 0.04 6.91
N VAL A 194 2.78 1.35 7.08
CA VAL A 194 2.02 1.98 8.18
C VAL A 194 0.53 1.70 8.04
N LEU A 195 -0.03 1.80 6.82
CA LEU A 195 -1.46 1.62 6.63
C LEU A 195 -1.87 0.15 6.90
N PRO A 196 -1.23 -0.89 6.34
CA PRO A 196 -1.54 -2.27 6.73
C PRO A 196 -1.34 -2.52 8.22
N TRP A 197 -0.32 -1.92 8.85
CA TRP A 197 -0.13 -2.04 10.29
C TRP A 197 -1.31 -1.45 11.08
N ALA A 198 -1.77 -0.25 10.70
CA ALA A 198 -2.89 0.42 11.35
C ALA A 198 -4.20 -0.37 11.18
N LEU A 199 -4.46 -0.90 9.98
CA LEU A 199 -5.61 -1.76 9.68
C LEU A 199 -5.60 -3.03 10.56
N MET A 200 -4.46 -3.72 10.62
CA MET A 200 -4.33 -4.96 11.41
C MET A 200 -4.41 -4.68 12.91
N MET A 201 -3.87 -3.55 13.37
CA MET A 201 -3.96 -3.11 14.76
C MET A 201 -5.42 -2.79 15.13
N ALA A 202 -6.15 -2.06 14.29
CA ALA A 202 -7.57 -1.77 14.45
C ALA A 202 -8.41 -3.05 14.51
N ARG A 203 -8.09 -4.04 13.67
CA ARG A 203 -8.84 -5.29 13.56
C ARG A 203 -8.61 -6.28 14.70
N PHE A 204 -7.35 -6.48 15.11
CA PHE A 204 -6.98 -7.57 16.01
C PHE A 204 -6.68 -7.14 17.45
N ARG A 205 -6.26 -5.89 17.67
CA ARG A 205 -5.71 -5.46 18.98
C ARG A 205 -6.45 -4.29 19.61
N LEU A 206 -7.04 -3.41 18.80
CA LEU A 206 -7.78 -2.27 19.32
C LEU A 206 -9.25 -2.65 19.51
N ARG A 207 -9.72 -2.53 20.76
CA ARG A 207 -11.14 -2.54 21.13
C ARG A 207 -11.39 -1.37 22.05
N PRO A 208 -11.45 -0.14 21.51
CA PRO A 208 -11.62 1.04 22.34
C PRO A 208 -12.99 0.99 23.06
N PRO A 209 -13.08 1.47 24.31
CA PRO A 209 -14.37 1.61 24.99
C PRO A 209 -15.31 2.48 24.16
N ARG A 210 -16.61 2.14 24.13
CA ARG A 210 -17.65 2.98 23.52
C ARG A 210 -17.59 4.38 24.14
N GLY A 211 -17.62 5.42 23.30
CA GLY A 211 -17.55 6.82 23.72
C GLY A 211 -16.12 7.37 23.95
N SER A 212 -15.07 6.56 23.79
CA SER A 212 -13.69 7.08 23.89
C SER A 212 -13.27 7.86 22.64
N LEU A 213 -12.37 8.84 22.80
CA LEU A 213 -11.76 9.56 21.68
C LEU A 213 -11.10 8.62 20.66
N ARG A 214 -10.51 7.51 21.12
CA ARG A 214 -9.95 6.47 20.24
C ARG A 214 -11.01 5.78 19.39
N ALA A 215 -12.18 5.49 19.96
CA ALA A 215 -13.31 4.95 19.20
C ALA A 215 -13.79 5.97 18.15
N ALA A 216 -13.87 7.25 18.51
CA ALA A 216 -14.24 8.31 17.57
C ALA A 216 -13.24 8.44 16.41
N LEU A 217 -11.93 8.45 16.69
CA LEU A 217 -10.89 8.52 15.66
C LEU A 217 -10.93 7.32 14.72
N LEU A 218 -11.12 6.10 15.25
CA LEU A 218 -11.23 4.90 14.42
C LEU A 218 -12.52 4.89 13.59
N THR A 219 -13.64 5.40 14.11
CA THR A 219 -14.88 5.54 13.32
C THR A 219 -14.74 6.59 12.23
N LEU A 220 -14.01 7.67 12.50
CA LEU A 220 -13.75 8.73 11.52
C LEU A 220 -12.83 8.25 10.38
N GLY A 221 -11.95 7.28 10.65
CA GLY A 221 -11.24 6.54 9.60
C GLY A 221 -10.27 7.41 8.80
N PRO A 222 -10.34 7.41 7.45
CA PRO A 222 -9.47 8.19 6.59
C PRO A 222 -9.42 9.69 6.94
N PHE A 223 -10.54 10.28 7.38
CA PHE A 223 -10.55 11.71 7.74
C PHE A 223 -9.68 12.00 8.99
N ALA A 224 -9.57 11.04 9.92
CA ALA A 224 -8.67 11.16 11.07
C ALA A 224 -7.19 11.07 10.67
N ALA A 225 -6.90 10.49 9.50
CA ALA A 225 -5.54 10.38 8.96
C ALA A 225 -5.07 11.65 8.24
N ILE A 226 -5.95 12.62 7.96
CA ILE A 226 -5.59 13.85 7.25
C ILE A 226 -4.57 14.71 8.05
N PRO A 227 -4.80 15.05 9.34
CA PRO A 227 -3.82 15.83 10.10
C PRO A 227 -2.42 15.18 10.21
N PRO A 228 -2.27 13.87 10.55
CA PRO A 228 -0.95 13.27 10.59
C PRO A 228 -0.32 13.12 9.20
N LEU A 229 -1.12 12.96 8.13
CA LEU A 229 -0.60 12.99 6.75
C LEU A 229 0.01 14.35 6.42
N ILE A 230 -0.68 15.45 6.74
CA ILE A 230 -0.19 16.82 6.54
C ILE A 230 1.08 17.04 7.37
N GLY A 231 1.09 16.65 8.64
CA GLY A 231 2.27 16.77 9.50
C GLY A 231 3.48 15.98 8.98
N PHE A 232 3.26 14.73 8.53
CA PHE A 232 4.30 13.92 7.91
C PHE A 232 4.81 14.53 6.61
N PHE A 233 3.91 15.07 5.79
CA PHE A 233 4.25 15.73 4.53
C PHE A 233 5.10 16.99 4.76
N ILE A 234 4.69 17.87 5.68
CA ILE A 234 5.43 19.06 6.12
C ILE A 234 6.84 18.67 6.56
N ALA A 235 6.97 17.67 7.44
CA ALA A 235 8.27 17.24 7.95
C ALA A 235 9.22 16.76 6.83
N ASN A 236 8.69 16.10 5.79
CA ASN A 236 9.50 15.64 4.66
C ASN A 236 9.85 16.77 3.70
N GLU A 237 8.90 17.67 3.37
CA GLU A 237 9.19 18.78 2.46
C GLU A 237 10.09 19.83 3.10
N TYR A 238 10.03 20.00 4.44
CA TYR A 238 10.92 20.89 5.18
C TYR A 238 12.40 20.59 4.87
N ASN A 239 12.78 19.32 5.00
CA ASN A 239 14.16 18.87 4.82
C ASN A 239 14.61 18.81 3.35
N ARG A 240 13.67 18.70 2.40
CA ARG A 240 13.99 18.47 0.98
C ARG A 240 14.09 19.74 0.16
N SER A 241 13.10 20.62 0.31
CA SER A 241 12.89 21.72 -0.64
C SER A 241 12.57 23.05 0.04
N TRP A 242 12.02 23.03 1.25
CA TRP A 242 11.68 24.26 1.97
C TRP A 242 12.92 25.07 2.32
N GLU A 243 13.85 24.51 3.09
CA GLU A 243 15.02 25.22 3.60
C GLU A 243 15.91 25.75 2.47
N THR A 244 16.01 25.00 1.37
CA THR A 244 16.93 25.31 0.28
C THR A 244 16.35 26.24 -0.78
N TYR A 245 15.03 26.23 -1.02
CA TYR A 245 14.43 26.88 -2.18
C TYR A 245 13.17 27.70 -1.86
N TYR A 246 12.19 27.12 -1.17
CA TYR A 246 10.87 27.74 -1.03
C TYR A 246 10.73 28.71 0.15
N VAL A 247 11.70 28.77 1.05
CA VAL A 247 11.70 29.71 2.20
C VAL A 247 11.61 31.18 1.78
N ASN A 248 12.06 31.52 0.57
CA ASN A 248 12.02 32.88 0.03
C ASN A 248 10.81 33.14 -0.90
N ILE A 249 9.98 32.13 -1.16
CA ILE A 249 8.85 32.19 -2.10
C ILE A 249 7.52 32.20 -1.35
N TYR A 250 7.43 31.46 -0.24
CA TYR A 250 6.22 31.31 0.56
C TYR A 250 6.41 31.93 1.94
N ASP A 251 5.35 32.58 2.45
CA ASP A 251 5.36 33.20 3.76
C ASP A 251 5.35 32.16 4.90
N ASN A 252 4.76 30.99 4.67
CA ASN A 252 4.59 29.95 5.69
C ASN A 252 4.67 28.54 5.10
N ILE A 253 5.31 27.62 5.83
CA ILE A 253 5.42 26.21 5.46
C ILE A 253 4.06 25.51 5.39
N PHE A 254 3.08 25.93 6.18
CA PHE A 254 1.74 25.34 6.13
C PHE A 254 1.03 25.63 4.82
N ASP A 255 1.12 26.87 4.33
CA ASP A 255 0.48 27.27 3.07
C ASP A 255 1.13 26.56 1.90
N PHE A 256 2.48 26.56 1.87
CA PHE A 256 3.25 25.76 0.92
C PHE A 256 2.88 24.28 0.95
N ALA A 257 2.80 23.67 2.13
CA ALA A 257 2.53 22.24 2.24
C ALA A 257 1.12 21.86 1.82
N LEU A 258 0.12 22.69 2.14
CA LEU A 258 -1.27 22.46 1.74
C LEU A 258 -1.46 22.61 0.23
N GLU A 259 -0.93 23.69 -0.36
CA GLU A 259 -0.96 23.91 -1.80
C GLU A 259 -0.27 22.75 -2.54
N ARG A 260 0.92 22.37 -2.07
CA ARG A 260 1.70 21.29 -2.68
C ARG A 260 1.07 19.92 -2.53
N LEU A 261 0.42 19.64 -1.40
CA LEU A 261 -0.33 18.39 -1.20
C LEU A 261 -1.52 18.32 -2.17
N GLY A 262 -2.23 19.43 -2.38
CA GLY A 262 -3.28 19.54 -3.41
C GLY A 262 -2.74 19.29 -4.81
N LEU A 263 -1.61 19.95 -5.14
CA LEU A 263 -0.92 19.80 -6.42
C LEU A 263 -0.52 18.36 -6.74
N TYR A 264 -0.16 17.54 -5.74
CA TYR A 264 0.15 16.11 -5.98
C TYR A 264 -1.03 15.33 -6.56
N TYR A 265 -2.27 15.66 -6.19
CA TYR A 265 -3.46 14.98 -6.69
C TYR A 265 -3.96 15.63 -7.97
N SER A 266 -4.08 16.96 -8.02
CA SER A 266 -4.55 17.66 -9.21
C SER A 266 -3.61 17.48 -10.40
N THR A 267 -2.29 17.57 -10.19
CA THR A 267 -1.31 17.35 -11.27
C THR A 267 -1.29 15.90 -11.73
N ALA A 268 -1.45 14.92 -10.82
CA ALA A 268 -1.51 13.51 -11.24
C ALA A 268 -2.72 13.25 -12.15
N ILE A 269 -3.91 13.74 -11.76
CA ILE A 269 -5.14 13.63 -12.54
C ILE A 269 -4.99 14.39 -13.88
N ASN A 270 -4.44 15.61 -13.85
CA ASN A 270 -4.20 16.41 -15.04
C ASN A 270 -3.22 15.75 -16.01
N ASN A 271 -2.10 15.20 -15.52
CA ASN A 271 -1.12 14.45 -16.31
C ASN A 271 -1.76 13.23 -16.95
N GLY A 272 -2.58 12.48 -16.19
CA GLY A 272 -3.32 11.35 -16.73
C GLY A 272 -4.27 11.74 -17.86
N SER A 273 -5.00 12.86 -17.73
CA SER A 273 -5.81 13.40 -18.83
C SER A 273 -4.99 13.96 -19.99
N GLY A 274 -3.81 14.52 -19.71
CA GLY A 274 -2.88 15.03 -20.73
C GLY A 274 -2.32 13.90 -21.57
N LEU A 275 -1.99 12.77 -20.93
CA LEU A 275 -1.58 11.55 -21.61
C LEU A 275 -2.65 11.11 -22.62
N LEU A 276 -3.92 11.05 -22.21
CA LEU A 276 -5.03 10.70 -23.11
C LEU A 276 -5.26 11.73 -24.23
N THR A 277 -5.08 13.01 -23.91
CA THR A 277 -5.31 14.11 -24.86
C THR A 277 -4.26 14.15 -25.95
N ILE A 278 -3.00 13.94 -25.59
CA ILE A 278 -1.86 14.08 -26.50
C ILE A 278 -1.53 12.75 -27.18
N MET A 279 -1.50 11.65 -26.42
CA MET A 279 -1.10 10.34 -26.93
C MET A 279 -2.28 9.51 -27.45
N GLY A 280 -3.51 9.86 -27.06
CA GLY A 280 -4.75 9.24 -27.52
C GLY A 280 -5.40 8.30 -26.52
N TRP A 281 -6.66 7.96 -26.78
CA TRP A 281 -7.48 7.05 -25.97
C TRP A 281 -7.36 5.62 -26.50
N GLY A 282 -6.96 4.67 -25.66
CA GLY A 282 -6.77 3.26 -26.06
C GLY A 282 -5.64 3.02 -27.07
N THR A 283 -4.66 3.91 -27.13
CA THR A 283 -3.51 3.85 -28.05
C THR A 283 -2.24 3.32 -27.39
N GLY A 284 -2.20 3.27 -26.07
CA GLY A 284 -1.03 2.86 -25.29
C GLY A 284 -0.84 1.35 -25.24
N ALA A 285 0.41 0.92 -25.04
CA ALA A 285 0.68 -0.48 -24.73
C ALA A 285 0.47 -0.77 -23.23
N PRO A 286 0.05 -2.00 -22.85
CA PRO A 286 -0.34 -2.36 -21.47
C PRO A 286 0.83 -2.50 -20.47
N THR A 287 1.74 -1.53 -20.48
CA THR A 287 2.98 -1.45 -19.69
C THR A 287 2.74 -1.24 -18.20
N PHE A 288 1.74 -0.47 -17.79
CA PHE A 288 1.31 -0.27 -16.41
C PHE A 288 0.49 -1.45 -15.89
N THR A 289 -0.44 -1.96 -16.69
CA THR A 289 -1.22 -3.16 -16.34
C THR A 289 -0.33 -4.40 -16.12
N PHE A 290 0.76 -4.52 -16.88
CA PHE A 290 1.74 -5.61 -16.74
C PHE A 290 3.10 -5.14 -16.20
N ASP A 291 3.14 -4.03 -15.46
CA ASP A 291 4.38 -3.48 -14.88
C ASP A 291 5.09 -4.52 -14.02
N TRP A 292 4.33 -5.27 -13.21
CA TRP A 292 4.85 -6.36 -12.39
C TRP A 292 5.57 -7.46 -13.21
N LEU A 293 5.09 -7.75 -14.42
CA LEU A 293 5.62 -8.80 -15.28
C LEU A 293 6.90 -8.32 -15.96
N ILE A 294 6.90 -7.11 -16.51
CA ILE A 294 8.07 -6.50 -17.16
C ILE A 294 9.20 -6.32 -16.14
N ARG A 295 8.88 -5.96 -14.89
CA ARG A 295 9.87 -5.78 -13.81
C ARG A 295 10.23 -7.07 -13.08
N PHE A 296 9.65 -8.21 -13.46
CA PHE A 296 9.91 -9.47 -12.78
C PHE A 296 11.37 -9.91 -13.00
N PRO A 297 12.11 -10.33 -11.96
CA PRO A 297 13.50 -10.73 -12.10
C PRO A 297 13.66 -11.88 -13.11
N ILE A 298 14.74 -11.85 -13.88
CA ILE A 298 15.17 -12.91 -14.82
C ILE A 298 14.31 -12.98 -16.09
N ILE A 299 12.98 -13.06 -15.97
CA ILE A 299 12.08 -13.28 -17.11
C ILE A 299 11.45 -12.01 -17.68
N GLY A 300 11.45 -10.89 -16.95
CA GLY A 300 10.70 -9.69 -17.34
C GLY A 300 11.09 -9.12 -18.71
N GLU A 301 12.38 -9.07 -19.03
CA GLU A 301 12.86 -8.61 -20.35
C GLU A 301 12.39 -9.51 -21.50
N SER A 302 12.13 -10.80 -21.24
CA SER A 302 11.59 -11.71 -22.27
C SER A 302 10.13 -11.43 -22.60
N PHE A 303 9.37 -10.85 -21.66
CA PHE A 303 7.96 -10.49 -21.86
C PHE A 303 7.78 -9.06 -22.39
N ARG A 304 8.82 -8.21 -22.33
CA ARG A 304 8.77 -6.84 -22.81
C ARG A 304 8.32 -6.70 -24.29
N PRO A 305 8.75 -7.55 -25.23
CA PRO A 305 8.25 -7.50 -26.61
C PRO A 305 6.76 -7.83 -26.75
N LEU A 306 6.19 -8.62 -25.84
CA LEU A 306 4.78 -9.01 -25.84
C LEU A 306 3.87 -7.94 -25.23
N VAL A 307 4.35 -7.26 -24.20
CA VAL A 307 3.62 -6.17 -23.53
C VAL A 307 3.74 -4.87 -24.33
N GLY A 308 4.85 -4.68 -25.04
CA GLY A 308 5.18 -3.44 -25.74
C GLY A 308 6.28 -2.67 -25.03
N ALA A 309 7.02 -1.88 -25.80
CA ALA A 309 8.06 -0.97 -25.31
C ALA A 309 7.58 0.48 -25.41
N ASP A 310 6.35 0.72 -24.96
CA ASP A 310 5.74 2.05 -25.08
C ASP A 310 6.37 3.01 -24.06
N ASP A 311 7.19 3.91 -24.60
CA ASP A 311 7.77 5.03 -23.85
C ASP A 311 6.85 6.25 -23.88
N GLY A 312 5.63 6.13 -24.41
CA GLY A 312 4.69 7.24 -24.63
C GLY A 312 4.42 8.08 -23.38
N TYR A 313 4.35 7.44 -22.21
CA TYR A 313 4.24 8.16 -20.94
C TYR A 313 5.51 8.94 -20.58
N SER A 314 6.70 8.33 -20.74
CA SER A 314 7.97 9.01 -20.50
C SER A 314 8.19 10.15 -21.50
N MET A 315 7.79 9.97 -22.76
CA MET A 315 7.79 11.00 -23.79
C MET A 315 6.86 12.16 -23.41
N PHE A 316 5.63 11.85 -22.97
CA PHE A 316 4.68 12.86 -22.49
C PHE A 316 5.27 13.64 -21.31
N LEU A 317 5.76 12.96 -20.28
CA LEU A 317 6.35 13.62 -19.11
C LEU A 317 7.55 14.50 -19.44
N ASN A 318 8.46 14.01 -20.28
CA ASN A 318 9.66 14.77 -20.66
C ASN A 318 9.35 16.01 -21.50
N THR A 319 8.18 16.05 -22.15
CA THR A 319 7.81 17.12 -23.09
C THR A 319 6.80 18.09 -22.51
N PHE A 320 5.88 17.60 -21.66
CA PHE A 320 4.69 18.33 -21.19
C PHE A 320 4.48 18.25 -19.68
N GLY A 321 5.18 17.37 -18.98
CA GLY A 321 5.02 17.17 -17.54
C GLY A 321 5.85 18.17 -16.73
N ASP A 322 5.35 18.51 -15.54
CA ASP A 322 6.15 19.20 -14.54
C ASP A 322 7.28 18.25 -14.06
N PRO A 323 8.56 18.68 -14.08
CA PRO A 323 9.69 17.87 -13.62
C PRO A 323 9.57 17.39 -12.16
N GLU A 324 8.82 18.12 -11.33
CA GLU A 324 8.59 17.85 -9.92
C GLU A 324 7.37 16.95 -9.66
N PHE A 325 6.35 17.01 -10.53
CA PHE A 325 5.08 16.29 -10.38
C PHE A 325 4.78 15.39 -11.58
N ASN A 326 5.42 14.23 -11.62
CA ASN A 326 5.38 13.31 -12.77
C ASN A 326 4.61 12.00 -12.48
N ASN A 327 3.47 12.09 -11.79
CA ASN A 327 2.63 10.92 -11.54
C ASN A 327 1.60 10.70 -12.67
N PRO A 328 1.33 9.44 -13.09
CA PRO A 328 0.51 9.16 -14.26
C PRO A 328 -1.01 9.17 -14.00
N SER A 329 -1.45 9.40 -12.75
CA SER A 329 -2.77 9.01 -12.24
C SER A 329 -2.95 7.49 -12.16
N GLY A 330 -3.68 7.01 -11.16
CA GLY A 330 -4.10 5.60 -11.08
C GLY A 330 -5.42 5.31 -11.78
N ILE A 331 -5.99 6.29 -12.50
CA ILE A 331 -7.27 6.14 -13.24
C ILE A 331 -7.02 6.15 -14.75
N PHE A 332 -6.48 7.26 -15.27
CA PHE A 332 -6.46 7.53 -16.72
C PHE A 332 -5.50 6.65 -17.52
N VAL A 333 -4.48 6.11 -16.86
CA VAL A 333 -3.57 5.12 -17.45
C VAL A 333 -4.32 3.93 -18.04
N HIS A 334 -5.36 3.46 -17.35
CA HIS A 334 -6.13 2.31 -17.81
C HIS A 334 -6.89 2.62 -19.12
N PHE A 335 -7.41 3.84 -19.25
CA PHE A 335 -8.02 4.31 -20.50
C PHE A 335 -6.99 4.52 -21.60
N TYR A 336 -5.75 4.86 -21.26
CA TYR A 336 -4.68 5.00 -22.25
C TYR A 336 -4.33 3.63 -22.85
N GLU A 337 -4.22 2.59 -22.02
CA GLU A 337 -3.84 1.24 -22.45
C GLU A 337 -4.99 0.45 -23.08
N TRP A 338 -6.21 0.57 -22.52
CA TRP A 338 -7.33 -0.31 -22.86
C TRP A 338 -8.53 0.42 -23.45
N GLY A 339 -8.50 1.76 -23.52
CA GLY A 339 -9.66 2.55 -23.92
C GLY A 339 -10.86 2.27 -23.01
N ASP A 340 -12.03 2.03 -23.59
CA ASP A 340 -13.25 1.79 -22.83
C ASP A 340 -13.23 0.45 -22.05
N PHE A 341 -12.37 -0.49 -22.43
CA PHE A 341 -12.18 -1.73 -21.67
C PHE A 341 -11.60 -1.47 -20.27
N ALA A 342 -11.05 -0.29 -20.00
CA ALA A 342 -10.66 0.14 -18.65
C ALA A 342 -11.79 0.04 -17.63
N LEU A 343 -13.06 0.19 -18.04
CA LEU A 343 -14.20 0.04 -17.14
C LEU A 343 -14.44 -1.42 -16.72
N LEU A 344 -14.15 -2.38 -17.62
CA LEU A 344 -14.17 -3.80 -17.27
C LEU A 344 -13.02 -4.14 -16.33
N GLU A 345 -11.84 -3.57 -16.59
CA GLU A 345 -10.68 -3.69 -15.70
C GLU A 345 -11.03 -3.15 -14.29
N ALA A 346 -11.59 -1.95 -14.21
CA ALA A 346 -12.08 -1.35 -12.97
C ALA A 346 -13.09 -2.25 -12.22
N ALA A 347 -14.05 -2.83 -12.93
CA ALA A 347 -15.00 -3.77 -12.33
C ALA A 347 -14.29 -5.03 -11.77
N LEU A 348 -13.27 -5.54 -12.46
CA LEU A 348 -12.44 -6.65 -11.98
C LEU A 348 -11.62 -6.27 -10.74
N MET A 349 -11.04 -5.06 -10.72
CA MET A 349 -10.35 -4.53 -9.53
C MET A 349 -11.31 -4.42 -8.35
N GLY A 350 -12.51 -3.90 -8.60
CA GLY A 350 -13.59 -3.83 -7.62
C GLY A 350 -13.92 -5.21 -7.05
N TRP A 351 -14.10 -6.20 -7.92
CA TRP A 351 -14.37 -7.57 -7.50
C TRP A 351 -13.23 -8.15 -6.64
N LEU A 352 -11.96 -7.93 -7.01
CA LEU A 352 -10.80 -8.35 -6.21
C LEU A 352 -10.78 -7.69 -4.82
N LEU A 353 -11.09 -6.40 -4.75
CA LEU A 353 -11.20 -5.65 -3.49
C LEU A 353 -12.35 -6.19 -2.63
N GLY A 354 -13.53 -6.40 -3.21
CA GLY A 354 -14.69 -7.00 -2.53
C GLY A 354 -14.36 -8.39 -1.96
N ARG A 355 -13.69 -9.22 -2.77
CA ARG A 355 -13.22 -10.55 -2.38
C ARG A 355 -12.22 -10.50 -1.22
N SER A 356 -11.29 -9.56 -1.26
CA SER A 356 -10.35 -9.35 -0.16
C SER A 356 -11.07 -8.95 1.14
N TYR A 357 -12.10 -8.10 1.04
CA TYR A 357 -12.91 -7.66 2.17
C TYR A 357 -13.74 -8.81 2.78
N ALA A 358 -14.25 -9.74 1.96
CA ALA A 358 -14.88 -10.95 2.48
C ALA A 358 -13.93 -11.75 3.37
N GLY A 359 -12.67 -11.92 2.94
CA GLY A 359 -11.62 -12.53 3.77
C GLY A 359 -11.22 -11.72 5.01
N TRP A 360 -11.20 -10.38 4.90
CA TRP A 360 -10.97 -9.49 6.03
C TRP A 360 -12.00 -9.69 7.16
N ARG A 361 -13.28 -9.79 6.79
CA ARG A 361 -14.36 -10.07 7.74
C ARG A 361 -14.17 -11.41 8.43
N ALA A 362 -13.75 -12.45 7.70
CA ALA A 362 -13.45 -13.77 8.25
C ALA A 362 -12.25 -13.73 9.24
N GLY A 363 -11.28 -12.84 9.03
CA GLY A 363 -10.16 -12.62 9.96
C GLY A 363 -9.09 -13.72 9.94
N HIS A 364 -9.04 -14.52 8.88
CA HIS A 364 -8.01 -15.52 8.63
C HIS A 364 -7.74 -15.71 7.13
N GLY A 365 -6.65 -16.40 6.82
CA GLY A 365 -6.32 -16.79 5.46
C GLY A 365 -5.68 -15.68 4.63
N PHE A 366 -5.39 -16.01 3.37
CA PHE A 366 -4.75 -15.14 2.40
C PHE A 366 -5.49 -13.82 2.22
N TRP A 367 -6.81 -13.87 2.01
CA TRP A 367 -7.62 -12.69 1.69
C TRP A 367 -7.67 -11.67 2.84
N CYS A 368 -7.57 -12.11 4.09
CA CYS A 368 -7.43 -11.19 5.23
C CYS A 368 -6.13 -10.38 5.15
N CYS A 369 -5.00 -11.02 4.85
CA CYS A 369 -3.74 -10.30 4.68
C CYS A 369 -3.72 -9.45 3.40
N ALA A 370 -4.24 -10.00 2.30
CA ALA A 370 -4.28 -9.33 1.00
C ALA A 370 -5.11 -8.04 1.06
N HIS A 371 -6.22 -8.03 1.82
CA HIS A 371 -7.05 -6.84 1.98
C HIS A 371 -6.27 -5.64 2.55
N ALA A 372 -5.46 -5.88 3.59
CA ALA A 372 -4.67 -4.82 4.20
C ALA A 372 -3.68 -4.17 3.22
N VAL A 373 -3.13 -4.96 2.29
CA VAL A 373 -2.23 -4.48 1.23
C VAL A 373 -3.01 -3.78 0.12
N LEU A 374 -4.09 -4.41 -0.36
CA LEU A 374 -4.90 -3.91 -1.48
C LEU A 374 -5.56 -2.56 -1.16
N LEU A 375 -5.96 -2.33 0.09
CA LEU A 375 -6.59 -1.07 0.51
C LEU A 375 -5.64 0.13 0.36
N VAL A 376 -4.32 -0.07 0.44
CA VAL A 376 -3.32 0.97 0.17
C VAL A 376 -3.42 1.45 -1.28
N SER A 377 -3.53 0.50 -2.22
CA SER A 377 -3.71 0.80 -3.65
C SER A 377 -4.96 1.61 -3.89
N LEU A 378 -6.04 1.28 -3.19
CA LEU A 378 -7.31 1.98 -3.32
C LEU A 378 -7.21 3.42 -2.80
N MET A 379 -6.54 3.64 -1.67
CA MET A 379 -6.32 4.99 -1.12
C MET A 379 -5.46 5.88 -2.01
N GLU A 380 -4.55 5.30 -2.79
CA GLU A 380 -3.62 6.02 -3.66
C GLU A 380 -4.09 6.09 -5.13
N ILE A 381 -5.28 5.58 -5.45
CA ILE A 381 -5.77 5.40 -6.82
C ILE A 381 -5.86 6.70 -7.63
N LEU A 382 -6.06 7.84 -6.98
CA LEU A 382 -6.11 9.13 -7.67
C LEU A 382 -4.73 9.55 -8.21
N ARG A 383 -3.66 9.04 -7.59
CA ARG A 383 -2.28 9.49 -7.82
C ARG A 383 -1.44 8.47 -8.58
N VAL A 384 -1.48 7.20 -8.18
CA VAL A 384 -0.55 6.16 -8.68
C VAL A 384 -1.31 4.88 -9.04
N PRO A 385 -1.05 4.26 -10.21
CA PRO A 385 -1.62 2.98 -10.62
C PRO A 385 -0.93 1.83 -9.86
N ASN A 386 -1.09 1.81 -8.53
CA ASN A 386 -0.29 0.93 -7.68
C ASN A 386 -0.71 -0.54 -7.81
N LEU A 387 -1.97 -0.82 -8.14
CA LEU A 387 -2.59 -2.15 -8.03
C LEU A 387 -1.85 -3.23 -8.84
N PHE A 388 -1.43 -2.91 -10.06
CA PHE A 388 -0.70 -3.81 -10.95
C PHE A 388 0.82 -3.60 -10.93
N SER A 389 1.30 -2.67 -10.12
CA SER A 389 2.73 -2.44 -10.01
C SER A 389 3.41 -3.59 -9.28
N GLY A 390 4.72 -3.75 -9.52
CA GLY A 390 5.55 -4.65 -8.72
C GLY A 390 5.46 -4.39 -7.20
N ARG A 391 5.04 -3.20 -6.77
CA ARG A 391 4.93 -2.83 -5.35
C ARG A 391 3.82 -3.59 -4.64
N ASN A 392 2.69 -3.87 -5.30
CA ASN A 392 1.60 -4.66 -4.76
C ASN A 392 1.66 -6.13 -5.18
N PHE A 393 2.14 -6.42 -6.39
CA PHE A 393 2.24 -7.79 -6.85
C PHE A 393 3.15 -8.63 -5.95
N VAL A 394 4.34 -8.15 -5.61
CA VAL A 394 5.31 -8.89 -4.76
C VAL A 394 4.72 -9.28 -3.40
N PRO A 395 4.15 -8.38 -2.58
CA PRO A 395 3.60 -8.76 -1.28
C PRO A 395 2.41 -9.70 -1.42
N LEU A 396 1.55 -9.52 -2.43
CA LEU A 396 0.42 -10.41 -2.67
C LEU A 396 0.88 -11.81 -3.11
N ALA A 397 1.87 -11.90 -4.00
CA ALA A 397 2.46 -13.16 -4.44
C ALA A 397 3.13 -13.91 -3.28
N LEU A 398 3.87 -13.21 -2.43
CA LEU A 398 4.49 -13.78 -1.23
C LEU A 398 3.44 -14.31 -0.25
N LEU A 399 2.40 -13.52 0.04
CA LEU A 399 1.29 -13.97 0.88
C LEU A 399 0.59 -15.20 0.29
N TRP A 400 0.31 -15.19 -1.02
CA TRP A 400 -0.32 -16.32 -1.70
C TRP A 400 0.53 -17.59 -1.59
N LEU A 401 1.83 -17.49 -1.87
CA LEU A 401 2.78 -18.60 -1.78
C LEU A 401 2.87 -19.15 -0.36
N VAL A 402 2.92 -18.27 0.65
CA VAL A 402 2.91 -18.67 2.06
C VAL A 402 1.66 -19.47 2.40
N PHE A 403 0.47 -18.96 2.08
CA PHE A 403 -0.78 -19.65 2.43
C PHE A 403 -0.99 -20.94 1.63
N ARG A 404 -0.49 -21.01 0.39
CA ARG A 404 -0.63 -22.21 -0.47
C ARG A 404 0.38 -23.30 -0.16
N CYS A 405 1.64 -22.95 0.04
CA CYS A 405 2.72 -23.93 0.20
C CYS A 405 3.00 -24.27 1.66
N LEU A 406 2.79 -23.32 2.58
CA LEU A 406 3.17 -23.46 4.00
C LEU A 406 1.96 -23.49 4.95
N GLY A 407 0.76 -23.24 4.42
CA GLY A 407 -0.49 -23.32 5.16
C GLY A 407 -0.90 -24.76 5.45
N ARG A 408 -1.21 -25.05 6.72
CA ARG A 408 -1.83 -26.34 7.10
C ARG A 408 -3.26 -26.11 7.58
N PRO A 409 -4.21 -27.01 7.25
CA PRO A 409 -5.55 -26.93 7.83
C PRO A 409 -5.46 -26.97 9.36
N ALA A 410 -6.12 -26.05 10.07
CA ALA A 410 -6.03 -25.95 11.52
C ALA A 410 -6.40 -27.27 12.26
N ALA A 411 -7.26 -28.09 11.66
CA ALA A 411 -7.64 -29.42 12.18
C ALA A 411 -6.48 -30.43 12.23
N SER A 412 -5.41 -30.22 11.46
CA SER A 412 -4.23 -31.11 11.44
C SER A 412 -3.20 -30.80 12.55
N VAL A 413 -3.36 -29.69 13.27
CA VAL A 413 -2.56 -29.38 14.46
C VAL A 413 -3.28 -29.93 15.67
N ALA A 414 -3.27 -31.25 15.82
CA ALA A 414 -3.46 -31.87 17.12
C ALA A 414 -2.49 -31.21 18.13
N PRO A 415 -2.84 -31.07 19.42
CA PRO A 415 -1.94 -30.48 20.38
C PRO A 415 -0.74 -31.42 20.52
N ALA A 416 0.32 -31.15 19.74
CA ALA A 416 1.64 -31.65 20.02
C ALA A 416 1.94 -31.08 21.40
N GLY A 417 1.79 -31.96 22.40
CA GLY A 417 1.94 -31.62 23.80
C GLY A 417 3.14 -30.71 23.94
N VAL A 418 2.91 -29.55 24.54
CA VAL A 418 3.98 -28.72 25.08
C VAL A 418 4.72 -29.63 26.05
N ARG A 419 5.76 -30.32 25.56
CA ARG A 419 6.81 -30.89 26.39
C ARG A 419 7.45 -29.66 27.03
N SER A 420 6.96 -29.32 28.21
CA SER A 420 7.66 -28.48 29.15
C SER A 420 9.10 -29.00 29.21
N LEU A 421 10.03 -28.20 28.70
CA LEU A 421 11.47 -28.42 28.86
C LEU A 421 11.91 -28.25 30.33
N TYR A 422 10.98 -27.97 31.24
CA TYR A 422 11.16 -28.06 32.69
C TYR A 422 10.28 -29.18 33.23
N GLY A 423 10.87 -30.35 33.38
CA GLY A 423 10.23 -31.53 33.96
C GLY A 423 10.05 -31.39 35.47
N ARG A 424 8.82 -31.66 35.92
CA ARG A 424 8.56 -32.53 37.08
C ARG A 424 7.24 -33.26 36.81
N PRO A 425 7.23 -34.61 36.78
CA PRO A 425 5.99 -35.34 36.70
C PRO A 425 5.25 -35.18 38.03
N ASN A 426 4.02 -34.65 37.98
CA ASN A 426 3.10 -34.73 39.10
C ASN A 426 2.70 -36.21 39.26
N VAL A 427 3.25 -36.86 40.27
CA VAL A 427 2.79 -38.14 40.78
C VAL A 427 1.37 -37.94 41.34
N PRO A 428 0.36 -38.72 40.91
CA PRO A 428 -0.91 -38.72 41.60
C PRO A 428 -0.74 -39.40 42.95
N THR A 429 -0.85 -38.64 44.03
CA THR A 429 -0.98 -39.18 45.39
C THR A 429 -2.34 -39.85 45.52
N ALA A 430 -2.37 -41.17 45.38
CA ALA A 430 -3.39 -41.99 45.97
C ALA A 430 -3.22 -41.95 47.50
N GLY A 431 -4.28 -41.63 48.23
CA GLY A 431 -4.32 -41.69 49.69
C GLY A 431 -5.78 -41.68 50.19
N PRO A 432 -6.09 -42.44 51.25
CA PRO A 432 -7.33 -43.23 51.30
C PRO A 432 -8.39 -42.63 52.23
N ARG A 433 -9.65 -42.99 51.97
CA ARG A 433 -10.64 -43.43 52.98
C ARG A 433 -11.75 -44.22 52.30
#